data_AF-A0AAN9Y4L0-F1
#
_entry.id   AF-A0AAN9Y4L0-F1
#
_cell.length_a   1.000
_cell.length_b   1.000
_cell.length_c   1.000
_cell.angle_alpha   90.00
_cell.angle_beta   90.00
_cell.angle_gamma   90.00
#
_symmetry.space_group_name_H-M   'P 1'
#
loop_
_entity.id
_entity.type
_entity.pdbx_description
1 polymer ?
#
loop_
_entity_poly.entity_id
_entity_poly.type
_entity_poly.pdbx_seq_one_letter_code
_entity_poly.pdbx_strand_id
1 'polypeptide(L)'
;MVLDKGTSEKSSANNPLEQFVLLAKGAKGAAAVELVKQTLDAPGVYVFGELLDMPNIKDLENSSQKNIYELLQIFAHGTYRDYLQKQDTLPPLTESQKKKLQHLTIVSLATKMNSIPYSVLLEEIDIKNVRALEDLIIDAIYADIIRGKLDQKNSCLEVDFAIGRDFKEDDLVTMIDTLQAWHSSCETVLSEVESQITRANAEKSKYLNHRTQVENDVAELKKNFKSQADDMDDVMLSERVPPNLMLDKSKRLPKNNMSRKEALSHFIQQIHGRPVVVKLNNGTDYRGVLACLDGYMNIALEQTEEYMNGQLKKKYGDAFIRGNNVLYISTQKRRI
;
A
#
# COMPACT_ATOMS: atom_id res chain seq x y z
N MET A 1 -31.07 3.77 -4.92
CA MET A 1 -30.21 4.84 -5.48
C MET A 1 -28.89 4.70 -4.77
N VAL A 2 -27.79 4.22 -5.36
CA VAL A 2 -27.28 4.40 -6.72
C VAL A 2 -26.75 3.03 -7.20
N LEU A 3 -27.24 2.59 -8.35
CA LEU A 3 -26.64 1.52 -9.15
C LEU A 3 -25.54 2.19 -9.97
N ASP A 4 -24.28 1.88 -9.67
CA ASP A 4 -23.16 2.32 -10.52
C ASP A 4 -23.17 1.49 -11.79
N LYS A 5 -23.46 2.17 -12.90
CA LYS A 5 -23.51 1.64 -14.25
C LYS A 5 -22.14 1.83 -14.89
N GLY A 6 -21.63 0.77 -15.50
CA GLY A 6 -20.86 0.88 -16.73
C GLY A 6 -19.37 1.18 -16.56
N THR A 7 -18.61 0.16 -16.18
CA THR A 7 -17.30 -0.06 -16.79
C THR A 7 -17.54 -0.41 -18.26
N SER A 8 -17.69 0.62 -19.07
CA SER A 8 -17.67 0.54 -20.52
C SER A 8 -16.33 -0.09 -20.92
N GLU A 9 -16.39 -1.31 -21.43
CA GLU A 9 -15.35 -1.88 -22.29
C GLU A 9 -14.96 -0.79 -23.29
N LYS A 10 -13.71 -0.33 -23.20
CA LYS A 10 -13.14 0.55 -24.22
C LYS A 10 -13.00 -0.28 -25.49
N SER A 11 -14.07 -0.23 -26.28
CA SER A 11 -14.11 -0.45 -27.71
C SER A 11 -12.98 0.34 -28.35
N SER A 12 -11.82 -0.31 -28.47
CA SER A 12 -10.63 0.24 -29.08
C SER A 12 -10.64 -0.21 -30.54
N ALA A 13 -11.01 0.75 -31.41
CA ALA A 13 -10.70 0.86 -32.83
C ALA A 13 -10.44 -0.43 -33.63
N ASN A 14 -11.34 -0.77 -34.58
CA ASN A 14 -11.12 -1.68 -35.71
C ASN A 14 -10.09 -2.77 -35.43
N ASN A 15 -10.50 -3.81 -34.69
CA ASN A 15 -9.61 -4.84 -34.20
C ASN A 15 -8.87 -5.48 -35.40
N PRO A 16 -7.57 -5.18 -35.63
CA PRO A 16 -6.85 -5.72 -36.77
C PRO A 16 -6.86 -7.25 -36.72
N LEU A 17 -6.90 -7.81 -35.51
CA LEU A 17 -7.13 -9.23 -35.24
C LEU A 17 -8.41 -9.77 -35.87
N GLU A 18 -9.57 -9.11 -35.72
CA GLU A 18 -10.82 -9.58 -36.34
C GLU A 18 -10.72 -9.57 -37.87
N GLN A 19 -10.10 -8.54 -38.44
CA GLN A 19 -9.86 -8.46 -39.88
C GLN A 19 -8.93 -9.57 -40.37
N PHE A 20 -7.84 -9.84 -39.64
CA PHE A 20 -6.89 -10.91 -39.96
C PHE A 20 -7.49 -12.31 -39.73
N VAL A 21 -8.32 -12.50 -38.70
CA VAL A 21 -9.05 -13.75 -38.44
C VAL A 21 -10.08 -14.03 -39.53
N LEU A 22 -10.79 -13.00 -40.01
CA LEU A 22 -11.71 -13.14 -41.13
C LEU A 22 -10.98 -13.51 -42.43
N LEU A 23 -9.84 -12.89 -42.70
CA LEU A 23 -9.00 -13.23 -43.84
C LEU A 23 -8.37 -14.63 -43.70
N ALA A 24 -8.01 -15.06 -42.48
CA ALA A 24 -7.50 -16.39 -42.18
C ALA A 24 -8.53 -17.49 -42.46
N LYS A 25 -9.84 -17.22 -42.28
CA LYS A 25 -10.92 -18.17 -42.65
C LYS A 25 -10.94 -18.47 -44.16
N GLY A 26 -10.60 -17.49 -44.99
CA GLY A 26 -10.62 -17.62 -46.46
C GLY A 26 -9.27 -17.99 -47.08
N ALA A 27 -8.16 -17.76 -46.38
CA ALA A 27 -6.81 -17.97 -46.92
C ALA A 27 -6.32 -19.42 -46.71
N LYS A 28 -5.73 -20.02 -47.75
CA LYS A 28 -5.06 -21.33 -47.71
C LYS A 28 -3.64 -21.22 -48.25
N GLY A 29 -2.68 -21.91 -47.64
CA GLY A 29 -1.30 -22.03 -48.13
C GLY A 29 -0.59 -20.68 -48.30
N ALA A 30 -0.31 -20.30 -49.54
CA ALA A 30 0.42 -19.07 -49.88
C ALA A 30 -0.25 -17.79 -49.36
N ALA A 31 -1.58 -17.71 -49.40
CA ALA A 31 -2.32 -16.57 -48.87
C ALA A 31 -2.23 -16.49 -47.34
N ALA A 32 -2.17 -17.63 -46.66
CA ALA A 32 -1.99 -17.66 -45.21
C ALA A 32 -0.57 -17.24 -44.82
N VAL A 33 0.44 -17.54 -45.65
CA VAL A 33 1.80 -17.04 -45.46
C VAL A 33 1.93 -15.54 -45.67
N GLU A 34 1.25 -14.99 -46.67
CA GLU A 34 1.22 -13.55 -46.87
C GLU A 34 0.47 -12.85 -45.74
N LEU A 35 -0.63 -13.44 -45.27
CA LEU A 35 -1.35 -12.99 -44.08
C LEU A 35 -0.45 -12.96 -42.85
N VAL A 36 0.28 -14.04 -42.56
CA VAL A 36 1.21 -14.09 -41.41
C VAL A 36 2.27 -13.00 -41.53
N LYS A 37 2.84 -12.77 -42.71
CA LYS A 37 3.79 -11.67 -42.91
C LYS A 37 3.16 -10.29 -42.66
N GLN A 38 1.93 -10.07 -43.13
CA GLN A 38 1.19 -8.82 -42.89
C GLN A 38 0.84 -8.64 -41.42
N THR A 39 0.42 -9.69 -40.70
CA THR A 39 0.13 -9.62 -39.26
C THR A 39 1.40 -9.39 -38.45
N LEU A 40 2.52 -10.02 -38.83
CA LEU A 40 3.80 -9.81 -38.18
C LEU A 40 4.28 -8.36 -38.34
N ASP A 41 4.01 -7.71 -39.48
CA ASP A 41 4.39 -6.32 -39.73
C ASP A 41 3.40 -5.29 -39.13
N ALA A 42 2.12 -5.67 -38.95
CA ALA A 42 1.08 -4.79 -38.45
C ALA A 42 1.37 -4.30 -37.01
N PRO A 43 1.54 -2.98 -36.76
CA PRO A 43 1.75 -2.46 -35.41
C PRO A 43 0.50 -2.65 -34.55
N GLY A 44 0.66 -2.99 -33.27
CA GLY A 44 -0.45 -3.21 -32.33
C GLY A 44 -0.96 -4.65 -32.24
N VAL A 45 -0.58 -5.54 -33.17
CA VAL A 45 -0.86 -6.99 -33.04
C VAL A 45 0.31 -7.67 -32.35
N TYR A 46 0.09 -8.05 -31.09
CA TYR A 46 1.04 -8.74 -30.23
C TYR A 46 0.49 -10.07 -29.66
N VAL A 47 -0.76 -10.39 -30.01
CA VAL A 47 -1.48 -11.62 -29.63
C VAL A 47 -1.68 -12.42 -30.92
N PHE A 48 -1.19 -13.65 -30.95
CA PHE A 48 -1.23 -14.54 -32.10
C PHE A 48 -1.95 -15.87 -31.80
N GLY A 49 -2.44 -16.06 -30.57
CA GLY A 49 -3.10 -17.29 -30.13
C GLY A 49 -4.34 -17.61 -30.98
N GLU A 50 -5.17 -16.61 -31.29
CA GLU A 50 -6.35 -16.78 -32.14
C GLU A 50 -5.99 -17.17 -33.58
N LEU A 51 -4.86 -16.67 -34.10
CA LEU A 51 -4.35 -17.06 -35.42
C LEU A 51 -3.76 -18.47 -35.39
N LEU A 52 -3.04 -18.83 -34.32
CA LEU A 52 -2.42 -20.14 -34.18
C LEU A 52 -3.46 -21.26 -34.00
N ASP A 53 -4.59 -20.96 -33.35
CA ASP A 53 -5.64 -21.95 -33.13
C ASP A 53 -6.44 -22.29 -34.41
N MET A 54 -6.34 -21.44 -35.44
CA MET A 54 -7.05 -21.63 -36.70
C MET A 54 -6.57 -22.87 -37.46
N PRO A 55 -7.50 -23.74 -37.94
CA PRO A 55 -7.15 -24.97 -38.65
C PRO A 55 -6.36 -24.70 -39.94
N ASN A 56 -6.64 -23.59 -40.64
CA ASN A 56 -5.92 -23.19 -41.85
C ASN A 56 -4.42 -22.91 -41.61
N ILE A 57 -4.04 -22.54 -40.38
CA ILE A 57 -2.66 -22.25 -39.98
C ILE A 57 -2.00 -23.50 -39.38
N LYS A 58 -2.75 -24.34 -38.65
CA LYS A 58 -2.30 -25.68 -38.24
C LYS A 58 -2.01 -26.59 -39.44
N ASP A 59 -2.79 -26.48 -40.51
CA ASP A 59 -2.55 -27.21 -41.76
C ASP A 59 -1.23 -26.81 -42.46
N LEU A 60 -0.67 -25.63 -42.16
CA LEU A 60 0.63 -25.18 -42.68
C LEU A 60 1.80 -25.89 -42.01
N GLU A 61 1.60 -26.49 -40.82
CA GLU A 61 2.62 -27.28 -40.11
C GLU A 61 3.08 -28.49 -40.94
N ASN A 62 2.19 -29.05 -41.75
CA ASN A 62 2.44 -30.21 -42.62
C ASN A 62 2.87 -29.85 -44.05
N SER A 63 2.90 -28.56 -44.41
CA SER A 63 3.20 -28.09 -45.76
C SER A 63 4.61 -27.49 -45.89
N SER A 64 5.00 -27.12 -47.11
CA SER A 64 6.30 -26.57 -47.52
C SER A 64 6.70 -25.25 -46.84
N GLN A 65 5.95 -24.80 -45.83
CA GLN A 65 6.07 -23.50 -45.16
C GLN A 65 6.20 -23.63 -43.63
N LYS A 66 6.66 -24.81 -43.14
CA LYS A 66 6.99 -25.08 -41.74
C LYS A 66 7.79 -23.97 -41.06
N ASN A 67 8.70 -23.32 -41.80
CA ASN A 67 9.54 -22.23 -41.31
C ASN A 67 8.72 -21.00 -40.85
N ILE A 68 7.55 -20.75 -41.44
CA ILE A 68 6.69 -19.61 -41.09
C ILE A 68 5.78 -19.97 -39.91
N TYR A 69 5.36 -21.23 -39.81
CA TYR A 69 4.65 -21.73 -38.63
C TYR A 69 5.56 -21.75 -37.39
N GLU A 70 6.80 -22.21 -37.53
CA GLU A 70 7.80 -22.12 -36.44
C GLU A 70 8.10 -20.67 -36.07
N LEU A 71 8.13 -19.76 -37.04
CA LEU A 71 8.27 -18.33 -36.78
C LEU A 71 7.09 -17.81 -35.95
N LEU A 72 5.85 -18.12 -36.34
CA LEU A 72 4.66 -17.72 -35.60
C LEU A 72 4.65 -18.31 -34.19
N GLN A 73 5.10 -19.56 -34.03
CA GLN A 73 5.25 -20.20 -32.73
C GLN A 73 6.30 -19.51 -31.84
N ILE A 74 7.38 -18.99 -32.42
CA ILE A 74 8.37 -18.16 -31.70
C ILE A 74 7.77 -16.81 -31.31
N PHE A 75 6.96 -16.18 -32.17
CA PHE A 75 6.28 -14.93 -31.82
C PHE A 75 5.21 -15.12 -30.74
N ALA A 76 4.49 -16.24 -30.74
CA ALA A 76 3.51 -16.57 -29.71
C ALA A 76 4.16 -16.97 -28.38
N HIS A 77 5.18 -17.83 -28.41
CA HIS A 77 5.69 -18.50 -27.21
C HIS A 77 7.19 -18.33 -26.93
N GLY A 78 7.98 -17.89 -27.91
CA GLY A 78 9.44 -17.86 -27.84
C GLY A 78 10.02 -16.50 -27.45
N THR A 79 11.36 -16.44 -27.43
CA THR A 79 12.15 -15.23 -27.16
C THR A 79 12.98 -14.84 -28.39
N TYR A 80 13.50 -13.61 -28.40
CA TYR A 80 14.45 -13.17 -29.43
C TYR A 80 15.69 -14.06 -29.49
N ARG A 81 16.10 -14.63 -28.36
CA ARG A 81 17.22 -15.58 -28.27
C ARG A 81 16.94 -16.89 -29.00
N ASP A 82 15.70 -17.39 -28.94
CA ASP A 82 15.29 -18.58 -29.69
C ASP A 82 15.30 -18.35 -31.20
N TYR A 83 15.00 -17.11 -31.62
CA TYR A 83 15.12 -16.70 -33.03
C TYR A 83 16.56 -16.68 -33.50
N LEU A 84 17.50 -16.14 -32.71
CA LEU A 84 18.94 -16.14 -33.02
C LEU A 84 19.51 -17.56 -33.16
N GLN A 85 19.04 -18.51 -32.33
CA GLN A 85 19.48 -19.90 -32.42
C GLN A 85 18.95 -20.65 -33.66
N LYS A 86 17.83 -20.18 -34.25
CA LYS A 86 17.19 -20.78 -35.42
C LYS A 86 17.32 -19.90 -36.68
N GLN A 87 18.30 -19.00 -36.69
CA GLN A 87 18.51 -18.03 -37.77
C GLN A 87 18.79 -18.69 -39.13
N ASP A 88 19.28 -19.94 -39.15
CA ASP A 88 19.55 -20.71 -40.36
C ASP A 88 18.31 -21.37 -40.99
N THR A 89 17.22 -21.58 -40.23
CA THR A 89 15.99 -22.23 -40.73
C THR A 89 14.86 -21.26 -41.04
N LEU A 90 14.99 -19.99 -40.62
CA LEU A 90 13.92 -19.00 -40.72
C LEU A 90 14.16 -17.99 -41.85
N PRO A 91 13.10 -17.43 -42.46
CA PRO A 91 13.25 -16.33 -43.40
C PRO A 91 13.86 -15.11 -42.71
N PRO A 92 14.64 -14.28 -43.44
CA PRO A 92 15.17 -13.04 -42.89
C PRO A 92 14.03 -12.11 -42.46
N LEU A 93 14.02 -11.74 -41.18
CA LEU A 93 13.05 -10.81 -40.62
C LEU A 93 13.36 -9.37 -41.03
N THR A 94 12.31 -8.59 -41.25
CA THR A 94 12.40 -7.13 -41.41
C THR A 94 12.79 -6.51 -40.06
N GLU A 95 13.49 -5.36 -40.07
CA GLU A 95 13.88 -4.64 -38.85
C GLU A 95 12.67 -4.33 -37.94
N SER A 96 11.49 -4.03 -38.51
CA SER A 96 10.23 -3.86 -37.78
C SER A 96 9.81 -5.11 -37.00
N GLN A 97 9.94 -6.29 -37.61
CA GLN A 97 9.57 -7.56 -37.00
C GLN A 97 10.56 -7.96 -35.90
N LYS A 98 11.85 -7.66 -36.09
CA LYS A 98 12.86 -7.83 -35.03
C LYS A 98 12.53 -6.98 -33.81
N LYS A 99 12.24 -5.69 -34.00
CA LYS A 99 11.82 -4.80 -32.90
C LYS A 99 10.59 -5.32 -32.17
N LYS A 100 9.58 -5.83 -32.89
CA LYS A 100 8.38 -6.43 -32.24
C LYS A 100 8.73 -7.67 -31.42
N LEU A 101 9.60 -8.55 -31.91
CA LEU A 101 10.04 -9.71 -31.16
C LEU A 101 10.84 -9.32 -29.91
N GLN A 102 11.64 -8.26 -30.00
CA GLN A 102 12.34 -7.68 -28.86
C GLN A 102 11.35 -7.11 -27.82
N HIS A 103 10.33 -6.37 -28.24
CA HIS A 103 9.24 -5.92 -27.34
C HIS A 103 8.53 -7.10 -26.65
N LEU A 104 8.20 -8.16 -27.40
CA LEU A 104 7.57 -9.37 -26.85
C LEU A 104 8.47 -10.12 -25.86
N THR A 105 9.79 -10.06 -26.06
CA THR A 105 10.77 -10.63 -25.14
C THR A 105 10.81 -9.83 -23.84
N ILE A 106 10.79 -8.49 -23.93
CA ILE A 106 10.69 -7.62 -22.74
C ILE A 106 9.40 -7.92 -21.96
N VAL A 107 8.27 -8.08 -22.65
CA VAL A 107 6.99 -8.46 -22.02
C VAL A 107 7.11 -9.78 -21.29
N SER A 108 7.69 -10.81 -21.92
CA SER A 108 7.85 -12.11 -21.27
C SER A 108 8.76 -12.05 -20.03
N LEU A 109 9.79 -11.21 -20.06
CA LEU A 109 10.65 -10.95 -18.90
C LEU A 109 9.90 -10.16 -17.82
N ALA A 110 9.09 -9.18 -18.21
CA ALA A 110 8.28 -8.37 -17.30
C ALA A 110 7.22 -9.19 -16.57
N THR A 111 6.65 -10.22 -17.20
CA THR A 111 5.74 -11.16 -16.54
C THR A 111 6.42 -11.97 -15.45
N LYS A 112 7.73 -12.23 -15.56
CA LYS A 112 8.50 -13.01 -14.58
C LYS A 112 9.08 -12.15 -13.46
N MET A 113 9.45 -10.91 -13.75
CA MET A 113 10.14 -10.03 -12.80
C MET A 113 9.68 -8.58 -12.96
N ASN A 114 9.28 -7.97 -11.84
CA ASN A 114 8.83 -6.58 -11.78
C ASN A 114 9.97 -5.56 -11.92
N SER A 115 11.22 -5.98 -11.68
CA SER A 115 12.42 -5.16 -11.86
C SER A 115 13.42 -5.95 -12.69
N ILE A 116 13.61 -5.56 -13.95
CA ILE A 116 14.51 -6.24 -14.88
C ILE A 116 15.84 -5.47 -14.94
N PRO A 117 16.98 -6.09 -14.58
CA PRO A 117 18.29 -5.49 -14.77
C PRO A 117 18.63 -5.31 -16.26
N TYR A 118 19.33 -4.24 -16.60
CA TYR A 118 19.74 -3.96 -17.98
C TYR A 118 20.67 -5.04 -18.53
N SER A 119 21.48 -5.70 -17.69
CA SER A 119 22.33 -6.81 -18.12
C SER A 119 21.52 -7.95 -18.74
N VAL A 120 20.40 -8.32 -18.13
CA VAL A 120 19.51 -9.37 -18.64
C VAL A 120 18.88 -8.94 -19.96
N LEU A 121 18.43 -7.69 -20.06
CA LEU A 121 17.88 -7.16 -21.31
C LEU A 121 18.91 -7.09 -22.43
N LEU A 122 20.15 -6.67 -22.13
CA LEU A 122 21.22 -6.61 -23.12
C LEU A 122 21.61 -8.01 -23.63
N GLU A 123 21.64 -9.00 -22.74
CA GLU A 123 21.92 -10.41 -23.10
C GLU A 123 20.79 -11.05 -23.92
N GLU A 124 19.53 -10.81 -23.56
CA GLU A 124 18.37 -11.42 -24.22
C GLU A 124 18.03 -10.78 -25.57
N ILE A 125 18.32 -9.49 -25.73
CA ILE A 125 17.93 -8.68 -26.89
C ILE A 125 19.10 -8.51 -27.88
N ASP A 126 20.31 -8.93 -27.51
CA ASP A 126 21.58 -8.76 -28.24
C ASP A 126 21.83 -7.31 -28.68
N ILE A 127 21.57 -6.37 -27.75
CA ILE A 127 21.85 -4.95 -27.96
C ILE A 127 23.12 -4.59 -27.22
N LYS A 128 24.05 -3.93 -27.91
CA LYS A 128 25.35 -3.50 -27.33
C LYS A 128 25.28 -2.14 -26.65
N ASN A 129 24.28 -1.32 -26.98
CA ASN A 129 24.17 0.08 -26.55
C ASN A 129 22.98 0.27 -25.62
N VAL A 130 23.24 0.81 -24.43
CA VAL A 130 22.19 1.15 -23.45
C VAL A 130 21.17 2.14 -24.03
N ARG A 131 21.61 3.13 -24.82
CA ARG A 131 20.69 4.07 -25.48
C ARG A 131 19.69 3.40 -26.43
N ALA A 132 20.16 2.42 -27.21
CA ALA A 132 19.29 1.71 -28.13
C ALA A 132 18.29 0.81 -27.36
N LEU A 133 18.69 0.30 -26.19
CA LEU A 133 17.78 -0.41 -25.29
C LEU A 133 16.74 0.56 -24.69
N GLU A 134 17.17 1.75 -24.23
CA GLU A 134 16.26 2.78 -23.71
C GLU A 134 15.26 3.24 -24.79
N ASP A 135 15.72 3.50 -26.01
CA ASP A 135 14.86 3.87 -27.15
C ASP A 135 13.82 2.77 -27.43
N LEU A 136 14.20 1.50 -27.33
CA LEU A 136 13.32 0.36 -27.55
C LEU A 136 12.30 0.16 -26.41
N ILE A 137 12.71 0.41 -25.16
CA ILE A 137 11.80 0.43 -24.01
C ILE A 137 10.81 1.60 -24.15
N ILE A 138 11.29 2.76 -24.57
CA ILE A 138 10.47 3.95 -24.82
C ILE A 138 9.46 3.67 -25.94
N ASP A 139 9.88 3.08 -27.05
CA ASP A 139 9.00 2.65 -28.15
C ASP A 139 7.92 1.68 -27.63
N ALA A 140 8.29 0.72 -26.77
CA ALA A 140 7.35 -0.22 -26.16
C ALA A 140 6.34 0.45 -25.21
N ILE A 141 6.75 1.49 -24.48
CA ILE A 141 5.86 2.32 -23.64
C ILE A 141 4.92 3.15 -24.52
N TYR A 142 5.41 3.75 -25.60
CA TYR A 142 4.56 4.50 -26.54
C TYR A 142 3.55 3.61 -27.27
N ALA A 143 3.89 2.35 -27.50
CA ALA A 143 2.99 1.35 -28.05
C ALA A 143 2.00 0.76 -27.01
N ASP A 144 2.00 1.26 -25.77
CA ASP A 144 1.16 0.82 -24.64
C ASP A 144 1.29 -0.69 -24.32
N ILE A 145 2.45 -1.27 -24.66
CA ILE A 145 2.78 -2.68 -24.41
C ILE A 145 3.19 -2.86 -22.95
N ILE A 146 4.01 -1.93 -22.45
CA ILE A 146 4.50 -1.92 -21.08
C ILE A 146 4.28 -0.54 -20.47
N ARG A 147 4.01 -0.51 -19.17
CA ARG A 147 4.03 0.71 -18.35
C ARG A 147 5.04 0.51 -17.25
N GLY A 148 5.95 1.45 -17.09
CA GLY A 148 7.05 1.32 -16.15
C GLY A 148 7.94 2.56 -16.14
N LYS A 149 9.00 2.50 -15.32
CA LYS A 149 9.98 3.57 -15.16
C LYS A 149 11.38 3.01 -15.36
N LEU A 150 12.21 3.80 -16.05
CA LEU A 150 13.61 3.49 -16.24
C LEU A 150 14.41 4.07 -15.06
N ASP A 151 15.02 3.21 -14.26
CA ASP A 151 15.97 3.61 -13.23
C ASP A 151 17.40 3.44 -13.72
N GLN A 152 17.93 4.51 -14.31
CA GLN A 152 19.29 4.52 -14.84
C GLN A 152 20.35 4.38 -13.75
N LYS A 153 20.06 4.81 -12.50
CA LYS A 153 21.05 4.75 -11.42
C LYS A 153 21.28 3.32 -10.97
N ASN A 154 20.21 2.54 -10.88
CA ASN A 154 20.29 1.11 -10.56
C ASN A 154 20.45 0.22 -11.79
N SER A 155 20.42 0.81 -13.00
CA SER A 155 20.46 0.09 -14.27
C SER A 155 19.37 -0.99 -14.35
N CYS A 156 18.16 -0.62 -13.93
CA CYS A 156 17.00 -1.49 -13.88
C CYS A 156 15.79 -0.84 -14.55
N LEU A 157 14.95 -1.67 -15.15
CA LEU A 157 13.62 -1.31 -15.63
C LEU A 157 12.59 -1.78 -14.59
N GLU A 158 11.90 -0.83 -13.97
CA GLU A 158 10.75 -1.11 -13.12
C GLU A 158 9.50 -1.20 -14.00
N VAL A 159 8.82 -2.34 -13.98
CA VAL A 159 7.60 -2.56 -14.76
C VAL A 159 6.39 -2.57 -13.82
N ASP A 160 5.49 -1.62 -14.05
CA ASP A 160 4.21 -1.51 -13.32
C ASP A 160 3.13 -2.39 -13.97
N PHE A 161 3.17 -2.52 -15.30
CA PHE A 161 2.21 -3.31 -16.07
C PHE A 161 2.82 -3.76 -17.39
N ALA A 162 2.52 -4.99 -17.79
CA ALA A 162 2.82 -5.50 -19.13
C ALA A 162 1.56 -6.14 -19.71
N ILE A 163 1.36 -6.01 -21.02
CA ILE A 163 0.30 -6.75 -21.71
C ILE A 163 0.56 -8.27 -21.62
N GLY A 164 -0.50 -9.05 -21.53
CA GLY A 164 -0.39 -10.51 -21.61
C GLY A 164 0.04 -10.94 -23.01
N ARG A 165 1.09 -11.75 -23.11
CA ARG A 165 1.43 -12.50 -24.33
C ARG A 165 0.69 -13.82 -24.35
N ASP A 166 0.49 -14.39 -25.54
CA ASP A 166 -0.18 -15.67 -25.76
C ASP A 166 0.27 -16.76 -24.77
N PHE A 167 -0.73 -17.40 -24.16
CA PHE A 167 -0.56 -18.44 -23.16
C PHE A 167 -0.46 -19.81 -23.82
N LYS A 168 0.36 -20.70 -23.26
CA LYS A 168 0.20 -22.13 -23.52
C LYS A 168 -0.90 -22.70 -22.63
N GLU A 169 -1.51 -23.80 -23.05
CA GLU A 169 -2.49 -24.51 -22.22
C GLU A 169 -1.90 -24.94 -20.86
N ASP A 170 -0.60 -25.22 -20.79
CA ASP A 170 0.12 -25.54 -19.55
C ASP A 170 0.24 -24.33 -18.59
N ASP A 171 0.26 -23.11 -19.12
CA ASP A 171 0.38 -21.88 -18.31
C ASP A 171 -0.93 -21.56 -17.57
N LEU A 172 -2.07 -22.08 -18.04
CA LEU A 172 -3.38 -21.90 -17.38
C LEU A 172 -3.41 -22.52 -15.99
N VAL A 173 -2.80 -23.70 -15.84
CA VAL A 173 -2.73 -24.38 -14.53
C VAL A 173 -1.90 -23.54 -13.56
N THR A 174 -0.76 -23.03 -14.02
CA THR A 174 0.11 -22.14 -13.23
C THR A 174 -0.60 -20.84 -12.83
N MET A 175 -1.43 -20.27 -13.71
CA MET A 175 -2.23 -19.08 -13.39
C MET A 175 -3.31 -19.38 -12.34
N ILE A 176 -3.96 -20.53 -12.42
CA ILE A 176 -4.95 -20.96 -11.42
C ILE A 176 -4.26 -21.13 -10.06
N ASP A 177 -3.11 -21.79 -10.03
CA ASP A 177 -2.35 -22.05 -8.80
C ASP A 177 -1.87 -20.74 -8.16
N THR A 178 -1.36 -19.79 -8.95
CA THR A 178 -0.92 -18.48 -8.44
C THR A 178 -2.07 -17.63 -7.91
N LEU A 179 -3.24 -17.64 -8.59
CA LEU A 179 -4.44 -16.97 -8.10
C LEU A 179 -4.98 -17.61 -6.82
N GLN A 180 -4.97 -18.94 -6.72
CA GLN A 180 -5.34 -19.64 -5.50
C GLN A 180 -4.37 -19.33 -4.36
N ALA A 181 -3.06 -19.33 -4.61
CA ALA A 181 -2.07 -18.95 -3.61
C ALA A 181 -2.28 -17.51 -3.12
N TRP A 182 -2.60 -16.58 -4.02
CA TRP A 182 -2.92 -15.21 -3.65
C TRP A 182 -4.23 -15.12 -2.84
N HIS A 183 -5.28 -15.84 -3.26
CA HIS A 183 -6.53 -15.92 -2.52
C HIS A 183 -6.32 -16.45 -1.09
N SER A 184 -5.60 -17.57 -0.94
CA SER A 184 -5.28 -18.13 0.36
C SER A 184 -4.43 -17.19 1.22
N SER A 185 -3.53 -16.43 0.61
CA SER A 185 -2.75 -15.40 1.32
C SER A 185 -3.67 -14.28 1.85
N CYS A 186 -4.61 -13.82 1.03
CA CYS A 186 -5.61 -12.82 1.44
C CYS A 186 -6.53 -13.35 2.56
N GLU A 187 -7.01 -14.59 2.45
CA GLU A 187 -7.81 -15.24 3.51
C GLU A 187 -7.02 -15.39 4.81
N THR A 188 -5.73 -15.73 4.72
CA THR A 188 -4.86 -15.86 5.91
C THR A 188 -4.73 -14.51 6.61
N VAL A 189 -4.43 -13.44 5.87
CA VAL A 189 -4.33 -12.09 6.43
C VAL A 189 -5.67 -11.63 7.03
N LEU A 190 -6.79 -11.91 6.36
CA LEU A 190 -8.12 -11.58 6.86
C LEU A 190 -8.40 -12.31 8.18
N SER A 191 -8.13 -13.62 8.23
CA SER A 191 -8.31 -14.46 9.42
C SER A 191 -7.43 -14.00 10.59
N GLU A 192 -6.17 -13.63 10.33
CA GLU A 192 -5.30 -13.05 11.35
C GLU A 192 -5.87 -11.73 11.90
N VAL A 193 -6.36 -10.84 11.03
CA VAL A 193 -6.98 -9.58 11.44
C VAL A 193 -8.24 -9.83 12.28
N GLU A 194 -9.11 -10.75 11.86
CA GLU A 194 -10.31 -11.14 12.61
C GLU A 194 -9.97 -11.74 13.99
N SER A 195 -8.92 -12.56 14.05
CA SER A 195 -8.40 -13.12 15.30
C SER A 195 -7.89 -12.03 16.24
N GLN A 196 -7.15 -11.04 15.71
CA GLN A 196 -6.69 -9.89 16.50
C GLN A 196 -7.86 -9.03 17.00
N ILE A 197 -8.89 -8.82 16.18
CA ILE A 197 -10.11 -8.11 16.59
C ILE A 197 -10.80 -8.86 17.73
N THR A 198 -10.95 -10.18 17.61
CA THR A 198 -11.58 -11.01 18.64
C THR A 198 -10.78 -10.98 19.93
N ARG A 199 -9.44 -11.06 19.85
CA ARG A 199 -8.54 -10.96 21.01
C ARG A 199 -8.64 -9.60 21.69
N ALA A 200 -8.63 -8.51 20.92
CA ALA A 200 -8.77 -7.15 21.45
C ALA A 200 -10.14 -6.95 22.14
N ASN A 201 -11.22 -7.47 21.55
CA ASN A 201 -12.56 -7.42 22.14
C ASN A 201 -12.66 -8.26 23.41
N ALA A 202 -12.05 -9.45 23.44
CA ALA A 202 -12.02 -10.30 24.62
C ALA A 202 -11.24 -9.64 25.78
N GLU A 203 -10.09 -9.03 25.48
CA GLU A 203 -9.30 -8.30 26.48
C GLU A 203 -10.06 -7.08 27.01
N LYS A 204 -10.70 -6.32 26.10
CA LYS A 204 -11.57 -5.20 26.48
C LYS A 204 -12.73 -5.64 27.38
N SER A 205 -13.37 -6.77 27.07
CA SER A 205 -14.47 -7.32 27.87
C SER A 205 -13.99 -7.76 29.26
N LYS A 206 -12.85 -8.45 29.34
CA LYS A 206 -12.21 -8.80 30.63
C LYS A 206 -11.89 -7.56 31.46
N TYR A 207 -11.31 -6.53 30.84
CA TYR A 207 -11.02 -5.27 31.50
C TYR A 207 -12.29 -4.58 32.02
N LEU A 208 -13.36 -4.54 31.20
CA LEU A 208 -14.65 -3.98 31.62
C LEU A 208 -15.23 -4.75 32.81
N ASN A 209 -15.25 -6.08 32.75
CA ASN A 209 -15.77 -6.93 33.82
C ASN A 209 -14.97 -6.75 35.12
N HIS A 210 -13.63 -6.73 35.02
CA HIS A 210 -12.78 -6.49 36.18
C HIS A 210 -13.01 -5.09 36.77
N ARG A 211 -13.18 -4.06 35.94
CA ARG A 211 -13.50 -2.71 36.40
C ARG A 211 -14.84 -2.67 37.14
N THR A 212 -15.89 -3.28 36.58
CA THR A 212 -17.21 -3.35 37.22
C THR A 212 -17.16 -4.14 38.53
N GLN A 213 -16.37 -5.22 38.60
CA GLN A 213 -16.13 -5.97 39.84
C GLN A 213 -15.52 -5.08 40.92
N VAL A 214 -14.45 -4.35 40.58
CA VAL A 214 -13.79 -3.43 41.52
C VAL A 214 -14.73 -2.30 41.95
N GLU A 215 -15.55 -1.76 41.05
CA GLU A 215 -16.57 -0.74 41.38
C GLU A 215 -17.61 -1.29 42.37
N ASN A 216 -18.07 -2.53 42.18
CA ASN A 216 -18.99 -3.21 43.09
C ASN A 216 -18.36 -3.46 44.47
N ASP A 217 -17.12 -3.97 44.51
CA ASP A 217 -16.39 -4.22 45.77
C ASP A 217 -16.18 -2.91 46.56
N VAL A 218 -15.88 -1.80 45.86
CA VAL A 218 -15.77 -0.47 46.47
C VAL A 218 -17.12 0.01 47.01
N ALA A 219 -18.22 -0.24 46.31
CA ALA A 219 -19.56 0.11 46.78
C ALA A 219 -19.96 -0.70 48.03
N GLU A 220 -19.65 -1.99 48.05
CA GLU A 220 -19.88 -2.86 49.21
C GLU A 220 -19.04 -2.44 50.42
N LEU A 221 -17.75 -2.17 50.23
CA LEU A 221 -16.87 -1.63 51.28
C LEU A 221 -17.41 -0.30 51.83
N LYS A 222 -17.84 0.62 50.97
CA LYS A 222 -18.45 1.89 51.41
C LYS A 222 -19.71 1.67 52.23
N LYS A 223 -20.56 0.71 51.86
CA LYS A 223 -21.77 0.35 52.63
C LYS A 223 -21.40 -0.19 54.01
N ASN A 224 -20.40 -1.08 54.09
CA ASN A 224 -19.92 -1.66 55.34
C ASN A 224 -19.29 -0.60 56.29
N PHE A 225 -18.52 0.34 55.74
CA PHE A 225 -18.01 1.48 56.52
C PHE A 225 -19.11 2.42 57.01
N LYS A 226 -20.20 2.59 56.25
CA LYS A 226 -21.32 3.43 56.67
C LYS A 226 -22.11 2.80 57.83
N SER A 227 -22.35 1.49 57.79
CA SER A 227 -22.95 0.78 58.92
C SER A 227 -22.08 0.79 60.18
N GLN A 228 -20.75 0.74 60.05
CA GLN A 228 -19.85 0.88 61.21
C GLN A 228 -19.80 2.31 61.78
N ALA A 229 -20.03 3.34 60.97
CA ALA A 229 -20.08 4.72 61.45
C ALA A 229 -21.38 4.99 62.23
N ASP A 230 -22.51 4.44 61.78
CA ASP A 230 -23.80 4.56 62.49
C ASP A 230 -23.76 3.83 63.87
N ASP A 231 -23.00 2.75 64.01
CA ASP A 231 -22.79 2.04 65.30
C ASP A 231 -21.82 2.78 66.26
N MET A 232 -20.98 3.70 65.77
CA MET A 232 -20.01 4.44 66.60
C MET A 232 -20.58 5.75 67.18
N ASP A 233 -21.61 6.32 66.54
CA ASP A 233 -22.26 7.56 67.01
C ASP A 233 -23.23 7.33 68.18
N ASP A 234 -23.70 6.10 68.43
CA ASP A 234 -24.62 5.78 69.56
C ASP A 234 -23.89 5.51 70.90
N VAL A 235 -22.55 5.35 70.90
CA VAL A 235 -21.76 4.99 72.10
C VAL A 235 -21.06 6.20 72.75
N MET A 236 -21.10 7.40 72.16
CA MET A 236 -20.40 8.60 72.67
C MET A 236 -21.30 9.65 73.36
N LEU A 237 -22.35 9.22 74.06
CA LEU A 237 -23.15 10.08 74.95
C LEU A 237 -22.87 9.88 76.45
N SER A 238 -21.73 9.32 76.84
CA SER A 238 -21.27 9.40 78.22
C SER A 238 -19.75 9.55 78.33
N GLU A 239 -19.38 10.62 79.04
CA GLU A 239 -18.15 10.79 79.83
C GLU A 239 -17.18 11.90 79.39
N ARG A 240 -16.70 12.62 80.41
CA ARG A 240 -16.17 14.00 80.41
C ARG A 240 -14.71 14.07 79.95
N VAL A 241 -14.35 15.19 79.34
CA VAL A 241 -12.96 15.59 78.98
C VAL A 241 -12.17 16.04 80.22
N PRO A 242 -10.85 15.76 80.28
CA PRO A 242 -9.90 16.82 80.62
C PRO A 242 -8.71 16.93 79.62
N PRO A 243 -7.96 18.04 79.65
CA PRO A 243 -7.22 18.53 78.49
C PRO A 243 -5.72 18.24 78.51
N ASN A 244 -5.17 18.23 77.29
CA ASN A 244 -3.81 18.61 76.89
C ASN A 244 -2.72 17.52 76.84
N LEU A 245 -2.26 17.20 75.63
CA LEU A 245 -0.83 17.17 75.28
C LEU A 245 -0.68 17.38 73.76
N MET A 246 0.03 18.45 73.40
CA MET A 246 0.38 18.80 72.03
C MET A 246 1.14 17.68 71.33
N LEU A 247 0.79 17.38 70.08
CA LEU A 247 1.77 17.00 69.05
C LEU A 247 1.30 17.48 67.68
N ASP A 248 2.14 18.32 67.09
CA ASP A 248 2.12 18.89 65.75
C ASP A 248 1.72 17.88 64.65
N LYS A 249 0.72 18.25 63.82
CA LYS A 249 0.44 17.61 62.53
C LYS A 249 0.11 18.66 61.48
N SER A 250 1.13 19.40 61.09
CA SER A 250 1.22 19.83 59.69
C SER A 250 1.15 18.61 58.74
N LYS A 251 0.36 18.74 57.67
CA LYS A 251 0.27 17.88 56.47
C LYS A 251 -0.39 16.50 56.60
N ARG A 252 -1.63 16.38 56.11
CA ARG A 252 -2.04 15.29 55.20
C ARG A 252 -3.04 15.80 54.16
N LEU A 253 -2.55 16.06 52.94
CA LEU A 253 -3.39 16.11 51.75
C LEU A 253 -3.91 14.69 51.45
N PRO A 254 -5.16 14.52 50.96
CA PRO A 254 -5.67 13.20 50.61
C PRO A 254 -4.92 12.64 49.40
N LYS A 255 -4.33 11.45 49.55
CA LYS A 255 -3.73 10.69 48.44
C LYS A 255 -4.85 10.07 47.61
N ASN A 256 -5.22 10.72 46.52
CA ASN A 256 -6.08 10.14 45.49
C ASN A 256 -5.18 9.33 44.54
N ASN A 257 -5.31 7.99 44.54
CA ASN A 257 -4.61 7.12 43.59
C ASN A 257 -5.30 7.19 42.22
N MET A 258 -5.10 8.30 41.51
CA MET A 258 -5.50 8.45 40.11
C MET A 258 -4.48 7.73 39.22
N SER A 259 -4.93 6.92 38.25
CA SER A 259 -3.99 6.30 37.31
C SER A 259 -3.27 7.37 36.49
N ARG A 260 -2.03 7.09 36.06
CA ARG A 260 -1.26 8.03 35.22
C ARG A 260 -2.02 8.46 33.95
N LYS A 261 -2.84 7.58 33.39
CA LYS A 261 -3.65 7.86 32.19
C LYS A 261 -4.80 8.83 32.48
N GLU A 262 -5.48 8.68 33.63
CA GLU A 262 -6.54 9.59 34.06
C GLU A 262 -6.00 10.98 34.43
N ALA A 263 -4.83 11.03 35.09
CA ALA A 263 -4.17 12.29 35.43
C ALA A 263 -3.77 13.09 34.19
N LEU A 264 -3.31 12.39 33.13
CA LEU A 264 -2.99 13.01 31.85
C LEU A 264 -4.24 13.53 31.14
N SER A 265 -5.29 12.71 31.02
CA SER A 265 -6.55 13.14 30.39
C SER A 265 -7.17 14.33 31.11
N HIS A 266 -7.15 14.33 32.45
CA HIS A 266 -7.64 15.45 33.26
C HIS A 266 -6.77 16.71 33.08
N PHE A 267 -5.44 16.55 32.97
CA PHE A 267 -4.53 17.66 32.67
C PHE A 267 -4.82 18.27 31.29
N ILE A 268 -5.01 17.45 30.26
CA ILE A 268 -5.33 17.92 28.90
C ILE A 268 -6.67 18.68 28.87
N GLN A 269 -7.69 18.18 29.56
CA GLN A 269 -8.98 18.88 29.68
C GLN A 269 -8.84 20.22 30.40
N GLN A 270 -7.95 20.31 31.41
CA GLN A 270 -7.73 21.53 32.17
C GLN A 270 -6.99 22.62 31.37
N ILE A 271 -6.13 22.25 30.42
CA ILE A 271 -5.33 23.20 29.64
C ILE A 271 -6.02 23.69 28.36
N HIS A 272 -7.13 23.04 27.95
CA HIS A 272 -7.93 23.46 26.81
C HIS A 272 -8.43 24.91 26.96
N GLY A 273 -8.24 25.73 25.92
CA GLY A 273 -8.61 27.15 25.93
C GLY A 273 -7.75 28.03 26.85
N ARG A 274 -6.64 27.53 27.39
CA ARG A 274 -5.72 28.30 28.25
C ARG A 274 -4.40 28.61 27.55
N PRO A 275 -3.69 29.68 27.97
CA PRO A 275 -2.33 29.93 27.51
C PRO A 275 -1.38 28.82 27.94
N VAL A 276 -0.72 28.21 26.97
CA VAL A 276 0.24 27.11 27.14
C VAL A 276 1.57 27.43 26.49
N VAL A 277 2.62 26.78 26.98
CA VAL A 277 3.95 26.77 26.38
C VAL A 277 4.26 25.35 25.93
N VAL A 278 4.51 25.19 24.63
CA VAL A 278 4.88 23.94 23.97
C VAL A 278 6.35 24.01 23.59
N LYS A 279 7.17 23.13 24.15
CA LYS A 279 8.58 23.03 23.79
C LYS A 279 8.80 21.95 22.74
N LEU A 280 9.52 22.26 21.68
CA LEU A 280 9.90 21.29 20.66
C LEU A 280 11.26 20.63 20.96
N ASN A 281 11.49 19.48 20.34
CA ASN A 281 12.75 18.72 20.46
C ASN A 281 13.99 19.50 19.97
N ASN A 282 13.80 20.49 19.10
CA ASN A 282 14.86 21.37 18.61
C ASN A 282 15.20 22.53 19.57
N GLY A 283 14.54 22.61 20.72
CA GLY A 283 14.76 23.64 21.73
C GLY A 283 13.95 24.93 21.54
N THR A 284 13.13 25.03 20.49
CA THR A 284 12.22 26.16 20.27
C THR A 284 10.98 26.05 21.16
N ASP A 285 10.59 27.17 21.78
CA ASP A 285 9.39 27.26 22.61
C ASP A 285 8.28 28.02 21.85
N TYR A 286 7.11 27.39 21.70
CA TYR A 286 5.90 28.03 21.16
C TYR A 286 4.96 28.39 22.31
N ARG A 287 4.42 29.60 22.32
CA ARG A 287 3.46 30.08 23.32
C ARG A 287 2.18 30.49 22.64
N GLY A 288 1.04 30.03 23.12
CA GLY A 288 -0.25 30.34 22.51
C GLY A 288 -1.41 29.81 23.33
N VAL A 289 -2.63 30.07 22.90
CA VAL A 289 -3.84 29.51 23.51
C VAL A 289 -4.10 28.13 22.91
N LEU A 290 -4.26 27.11 23.74
CA LEU A 290 -4.53 25.76 23.26
C LEU A 290 -5.95 25.67 22.68
N ALA A 291 -6.06 25.43 21.37
CA ALA A 291 -7.34 25.26 20.69
C ALA A 291 -7.79 23.80 20.68
N CYS A 292 -6.91 22.86 20.31
CA CYS A 292 -7.22 21.44 20.37
C CYS A 292 -5.96 20.57 20.48
N LEU A 293 -6.13 19.35 21.01
CA LEU A 293 -5.09 18.33 21.14
C LEU A 293 -5.68 16.94 20.87
N ASP A 294 -4.98 16.11 20.09
CA ASP A 294 -5.40 14.74 19.78
C ASP A 294 -4.62 13.66 20.56
N GLY A 295 -5.01 12.39 20.41
CA GLY A 295 -4.38 11.25 21.06
C GLY A 295 -2.94 10.95 20.60
N TYR A 296 -2.46 11.63 19.55
CA TYR A 296 -1.10 11.56 19.03
C TYR A 296 -0.28 12.81 19.39
N MET A 297 -0.78 13.65 20.32
CA MET A 297 -0.16 14.90 20.75
C MET A 297 -0.01 15.94 19.64
N ASN A 298 -0.79 15.89 18.57
CA ASN A 298 -0.88 17.01 17.62
C ASN A 298 -1.64 18.17 18.26
N ILE A 299 -1.10 19.38 18.15
CA ILE A 299 -1.54 20.56 18.89
C ILE A 299 -1.93 21.65 17.91
N ALA A 300 -3.14 22.20 18.07
CA ALA A 300 -3.47 23.48 17.48
C ALA A 300 -3.37 24.58 18.54
N LEU A 301 -2.60 25.61 18.23
CA LEU A 301 -2.43 26.81 19.04
C LEU A 301 -2.99 28.03 18.28
N GLU A 302 -3.71 28.88 19.00
CA GLU A 302 -4.13 30.20 18.56
C GLU A 302 -3.23 31.27 19.19
N GLN A 303 -3.09 32.41 18.51
CA GLN A 303 -2.26 33.53 18.93
C GLN A 303 -0.81 33.11 19.28
N THR A 304 -0.20 32.33 18.39
CA THR A 304 1.07 31.66 18.66
C THR A 304 2.27 32.58 18.50
N GLU A 305 3.22 32.47 19.42
CA GLU A 305 4.48 33.19 19.43
C GLU A 305 5.64 32.20 19.55
N GLU A 306 6.62 32.32 18.66
CA GLU A 306 7.83 31.51 18.64
C GLU A 306 8.94 32.22 19.43
N TYR A 307 9.51 31.50 20.39
CA TYR A 307 10.65 31.92 21.20
C TYR A 307 11.83 30.98 20.96
N MET A 308 12.98 31.53 20.54
CA MET A 308 14.24 30.81 20.52
C MET A 308 15.18 31.41 21.57
N ASN A 309 15.72 30.57 22.46
CA ASN A 309 16.58 30.99 23.56
C ASN A 309 15.98 32.14 24.42
N GLY A 310 14.66 32.13 24.60
CA GLY A 310 13.94 33.15 25.37
C GLY A 310 13.66 34.47 24.65
N GLN A 311 14.11 34.65 23.41
CA GLN A 311 13.80 35.82 22.58
C GLN A 311 12.65 35.54 21.62
N LEU A 312 11.71 36.49 21.53
CA LEU A 312 10.60 36.44 20.58
C LEU A 312 11.17 36.54 19.16
N LYS A 313 11.00 35.48 18.38
CA LYS A 313 11.44 35.40 16.98
C LYS A 313 10.34 35.85 16.03
N LYS A 314 9.12 35.32 16.21
CA LYS A 314 8.03 35.53 15.25
C LYS A 314 6.68 35.25 15.90
N LYS A 315 5.64 35.92 15.41
CA LYS A 315 4.24 35.65 15.77
C LYS A 315 3.56 34.95 14.60
N TYR A 316 2.95 33.81 14.88
CA TYR A 316 2.15 33.02 13.96
C TYR A 316 0.77 32.97 14.59
N GLY A 317 -0.26 33.62 14.03
CA GLY A 317 -1.60 33.64 14.63
C GLY A 317 -2.07 32.22 14.97
N ASP A 318 -2.56 31.49 13.99
CA ASP A 318 -2.96 30.10 14.18
C ASP A 318 -1.81 29.19 13.73
N ALA A 319 -1.41 28.26 14.60
CA ALA A 319 -0.29 27.36 14.36
C ALA A 319 -0.68 25.91 14.69
N PHE A 320 -0.27 25.00 13.81
CA PHE A 320 -0.42 23.56 14.01
C PHE A 320 0.94 22.91 14.23
N ILE A 321 1.09 22.19 15.34
CA ILE A 321 2.32 21.52 15.76
C ILE A 321 2.08 20.01 15.75
N ARG A 322 2.92 19.28 15.01
CA ARG A 322 2.90 17.82 14.96
C ARG A 322 3.45 17.21 16.25
N GLY A 323 2.72 16.25 16.83
CA GLY A 323 3.02 15.67 18.14
C GLY A 323 4.37 14.98 18.26
N ASN A 324 4.88 14.39 17.17
CA ASN A 324 6.19 13.75 17.14
C ASN A 324 7.36 14.72 17.46
N ASN A 325 7.14 16.03 17.33
CA ASN A 325 8.16 17.05 17.57
C ASN A 325 8.05 17.70 18.96
N VAL A 326 7.03 17.35 19.75
CA VAL A 326 6.73 17.96 21.04
C VAL A 326 7.53 17.26 22.15
N LEU A 327 8.28 18.04 22.92
CA LEU A 327 9.00 17.58 24.10
C LEU A 327 8.13 17.62 25.35
N TYR A 328 7.50 18.77 25.64
CA TYR A 328 6.53 18.91 26.72
C TYR A 328 5.55 20.06 26.47
N ILE A 329 4.43 20.01 27.18
CA ILE A 329 3.43 21.08 27.26
C ILE A 329 3.33 21.51 28.72
N SER A 330 3.32 22.82 28.96
CA SER A 330 3.16 23.40 30.30
C SER A 330 2.18 24.56 30.28
N THR A 331 1.49 24.81 31.39
CA THR A 331 0.63 25.98 31.54
C THR A 331 1.48 27.22 31.75
N GLN A 332 1.13 28.32 31.07
CA GLN A 332 1.81 29.59 31.30
C GLN A 332 1.30 30.17 32.62
N LYS A 333 2.18 30.33 33.62
CA LYS A 333 1.83 31.06 34.86
C LYS A 333 1.50 32.51 34.49
N ARG A 334 0.30 32.98 34.84
CA ARG A 334 -0.01 34.42 34.82
C ARG A 334 1.04 35.14 35.68
N ARG A 335 1.81 36.02 35.08
CA ARG A 335 2.46 37.10 35.83
C ARG A 335 1.33 38.03 36.25
N ILE A 336 0.99 37.99 37.55
CA ILE A 336 0.20 39.03 38.20
C ILE A 336 1.12 40.24 38.39
#